data_AF-A0A348YL18-F1
#
_entry.id   AF-A0A348YL18-F1
#
_cell.length_a   1.000
_cell.length_b   1.000
_cell.length_c   1.000
_cell.angle_alpha   90.00
_cell.angle_beta   90.00
_cell.angle_gamma   90.00
#
_symmetry.space_group_name_H-M   'P 1'
#
loop_
_entity.id
_entity.type
_entity.pdbx_description
1 polymer ?
#
loop_
_entity_poly.entity_id
_entity_poly.type
_entity_poly.pdbx_seq_one_letter_code
_entity_poly.pdbx_strand_id
1 'polypeptide(L)' 'MAELNDKTMKITVLRYRPEQDKEPWTQTFDVPYHHETSVLEALFYIKDHFEPSLSFRWSCRMAVCGSCGMMVNGVPH' A
#
# COMPACT_ATOMS: atom_id res chain seq x y z
N MET A 1 4.21 21.02 -12.98
CA MET A 1 5.20 19.97 -12.65
C MET A 1 5.67 20.29 -11.24
N ALA A 2 5.07 19.65 -10.25
CA ALA A 2 5.34 19.94 -8.84
C ALA A 2 6.68 19.34 -8.45
N GLU A 3 7.55 20.15 -7.85
CA GLU A 3 8.84 19.76 -7.33
C GLU A 3 8.65 18.73 -6.21
N LEU A 4 9.06 17.49 -6.46
CA LEU A 4 9.04 16.41 -5.48
C LEU A 4 10.20 16.65 -4.51
N ASN A 5 9.88 17.21 -3.36
CA ASN A 5 10.74 17.05 -2.19
C ASN A 5 10.74 15.54 -1.89
N ASP A 6 11.85 14.84 -2.20
CA ASP A 6 12.02 13.37 -2.17
C ASP A 6 11.94 12.77 -0.75
N LYS A 7 10.83 13.02 -0.03
CA LYS A 7 10.55 12.35 1.23
C LYS A 7 9.99 10.98 0.91
N THR A 8 10.75 9.96 1.30
CA THR A 8 10.31 8.58 1.23
C THR A 8 9.89 8.09 2.61
N MET A 9 8.94 7.16 2.63
CA MET A 9 8.49 6.46 3.82
C MET A 9 8.62 4.96 3.60
N LYS A 10 9.12 4.26 4.62
CA LYS A 10 9.15 2.80 4.61
C LYS A 10 7.76 2.26 4.89
N ILE A 11 7.20 1.54 3.92
CA ILE A 11 5.92 0.86 4.03
C ILE A 11 6.17 -0.63 4.04
N THR A 12 5.77 -1.28 5.13
CA THR A 12 5.86 -2.74 5.27
C THR A 12 4.50 -3.36 5.03
N VAL A 13 4.43 -4.26 4.05
CA VAL A 13 3.20 -4.92 3.62
C VAL A 13 3.30 -6.41 3.94
N LEU A 14 2.25 -6.98 4.53
CA LEU A 14 2.11 -8.42 4.72
C LEU A 14 1.69 -9.06 3.39
N ARG A 15 2.46 -10.02 2.92
CA ARG A 15 2.30 -10.73 1.65
C ARG A 15 1.98 -12.19 1.92
N TYR A 16 1.16 -12.76 1.06
CA TYR A 16 0.85 -14.18 1.06
C TYR A 16 0.35 -14.61 -0.32
N ARG A 17 0.97 -15.64 -0.89
CA ARG A 17 0.54 -16.32 -2.12
C ARG A 17 0.09 -17.73 -1.75
N PRO A 18 -1.21 -18.06 -1.81
CA PRO A 18 -1.74 -19.35 -1.34
C PRO A 18 -1.08 -20.59 -1.95
N GLU A 19 -0.62 -20.49 -3.20
CA GLU A 19 -0.02 -21.61 -3.93
C GLU A 19 1.50 -21.73 -3.75
N GLN A 20 2.17 -20.70 -3.19
CA GLN A 20 3.64 -20.62 -3.17
C GLN A 20 4.20 -20.48 -1.76
N ASP A 21 3.49 -19.79 -0.87
CA ASP A 21 3.99 -19.40 0.43
C ASP A 21 3.41 -20.32 1.51
N LYS A 22 4.27 -20.89 2.36
CA LYS A 22 3.84 -21.71 3.51
C LYS A 22 3.18 -20.88 4.61
N GLU A 23 3.62 -19.63 4.76
CA GLU A 23 3.15 -18.70 5.78
C GLU A 23 3.23 -17.25 5.25
N PRO A 24 2.44 -16.31 5.82
CA PRO A 24 2.55 -14.90 5.48
C PRO A 24 3.93 -14.33 5.81
N TRP A 25 4.43 -13.45 4.96
CA TRP A 25 5.75 -12.82 5.11
C TRP A 25 5.65 -11.32 4.85
N THR A 26 6.60 -10.54 5.35
CA THR A 26 6.59 -9.08 5.20
C THR A 26 7.56 -8.61 4.12
N GLN A 27 7.14 -7.63 3.34
CA GLN A 27 7.99 -6.94 2.36
C GLN A 27 7.97 -5.44 2.62
N THR A 28 9.13 -4.79 2.60
CA THR A 28 9.26 -3.35 2.85
C THR A 28 9.65 -2.61 1.58
N PHE A 29 8.99 -1.47 1.35
CA PHE A 29 9.22 -0.60 0.19
C PHE A 29 9.50 0.83 0.65
N ASP A 30 10.40 1.53 -0.04
CA ASP A 30 10.61 2.97 0.13
C ASP A 30 9.72 3.72 -0.85
N VAL A 31 8.65 4.35 -0.34
CA VAL A 31 7.61 4.99 -1.17
C VAL A 31 7.67 6.50 -1.02
N PRO A 32 7.77 7.27 -2.12
CA PRO A 32 7.70 8.73 -2.05
C PRO A 32 6.30 9.18 -1.60
N TYR A 33 6.24 10.19 -0.74
CA TYR A 33 4.97 10.70 -0.22
C TYR A 33 4.97 12.23 -0.06
N HIS A 34 3.77 12.79 -0.07
CA HIS A 34 3.49 14.16 0.36
C HIS A 34 2.36 14.15 1.40
N HIS A 35 2.02 15.33 1.92
CA HIS A 35 1.08 15.48 3.03
C HIS A 35 -0.36 14.99 2.75
N GLU A 36 -0.74 14.86 1.48
CA GLU A 36 -2.07 14.39 1.06
C GLU A 36 -2.07 12.93 0.64
N THR A 37 -0.88 12.29 0.57
CA THR A 37 -0.77 10.90 0.13
C THR A 37 -1.48 9.98 1.11
N SER A 38 -2.54 9.34 0.62
CA SER A 38 -3.26 8.31 1.36
C SER A 38 -2.51 6.98 1.35
N VAL A 39 -2.82 6.10 2.32
CA VAL A 39 -2.30 4.72 2.31
C VAL A 39 -2.68 3.99 1.03
N LEU A 40 -3.87 4.25 0.50
CA LEU A 40 -4.34 3.63 -0.75
C LEU A 40 -3.47 4.06 -1.96
N GLU A 41 -3.13 5.35 -2.07
CA GLU A 41 -2.22 5.83 -3.12
C GLU A 41 -0.82 5.25 -2.99
N ALA A 42 -0.31 5.12 -1.77
CA ALA A 42 0.98 4.48 -1.54
C ALA A 42 0.99 3.01 -1.97
N LEU A 43 -0.10 2.27 -1.73
CA LEU A 43 -0.25 0.89 -2.21
C LEU A 43 -0.34 0.80 -3.74
N PHE A 44 -0.99 1.76 -4.40
CA PHE A 44 -0.94 1.86 -5.86
C PHE A 44 0.47 2.11 -6.36
N TYR A 45 1.19 3.07 -5.76
CA TYR A 45 2.57 3.35 -6.14
C TYR A 45 3.45 2.09 -6.04
N ILE A 46 3.31 1.32 -4.96
CA ILE A 46 4.03 0.04 -4.81
C ILE A 46 3.66 -0.91 -5.95
N LYS A 47 2.37 -1.08 -6.23
CA LYS A 47 1.90 -1.99 -7.28
C LYS A 47 2.42 -1.58 -8.66
N ASP A 48 2.41 -0.28 -8.97
CA ASP A 48 2.72 0.22 -10.31
C ASP A 48 4.24 0.29 -10.57
N HIS A 49 5.06 0.55 -9.54
CA HIS A 49 6.49 0.81 -9.72
C HIS A 49 7.43 -0.25 -9.16
N PHE A 50 7.03 -1.00 -8.12
CA PHE A 50 7.90 -1.96 -7.45
C PHE A 50 7.43 -3.41 -7.58
N GLU A 51 6.13 -3.65 -7.39
CA GLU A 51 5.61 -4.99 -7.19
C GLU A 51 4.21 -5.19 -7.81
N PRO A 52 4.14 -5.45 -9.13
CA PRO A 52 2.87 -5.62 -9.84
C PRO A 52 2.01 -6.77 -9.32
N SER A 53 2.59 -7.76 -8.61
CA SER A 53 1.84 -8.87 -8.01
C SER A 53 1.12 -8.50 -6.71
N LEU A 54 1.37 -7.31 -6.14
CA LEU A 54 0.66 -6.83 -4.97
C LEU A 54 -0.84 -6.71 -5.26
N SER A 55 -1.66 -7.30 -4.41
CA SER A 55 -3.12 -7.35 -4.57
C SER A 55 -3.82 -6.88 -3.30
N PHE A 56 -4.75 -5.95 -3.44
CA PHE A 56 -5.59 -5.40 -2.36
C PHE A 56 -6.94 -4.96 -2.94
N ARG A 57 -7.96 -4.86 -2.08
CA ARG A 57 -9.31 -4.44 -2.49
C ARG A 57 -9.42 -2.92 -2.43
N TRP A 58 -10.09 -2.35 -3.43
CA TRP A 58 -10.36 -0.91 -3.51
C TRP A 58 -11.53 -0.66 -4.48
N SER A 59 -12.15 0.51 -4.39
CA SER A 59 -13.19 0.93 -5.36
C SER A 59 -13.42 2.45 -5.34
N CYS A 60 -14.13 2.99 -4.34
CA CYS A 60 -14.69 4.34 -4.40
C CYS A 60 -13.68 5.49 -4.28
N ARG A 61 -12.51 5.25 -3.69
CA ARG A 61 -11.46 6.26 -3.38
C ARG A 61 -11.91 7.46 -2.52
N MET A 62 -13.13 7.44 -1.98
CA MET A 62 -13.71 8.53 -1.17
C MET A 62 -14.31 8.02 0.15
N ALA A 63 -13.84 6.87 0.64
CA ALA A 63 -14.21 6.27 1.92
C ALA A 63 -15.71 5.97 2.14
N VAL A 64 -16.49 5.78 1.07
CA VAL A 64 -17.95 5.49 1.18
C VAL A 64 -18.30 4.00 1.06
N CYS A 65 -17.48 3.19 0.38
CA CYS A 65 -17.83 1.80 0.07
C CYS A 65 -17.22 0.76 1.02
N GLY A 66 -16.24 1.15 1.85
CA GLY A 66 -15.56 0.24 2.78
C GLY A 66 -14.68 -0.86 2.17
N SER A 67 -14.48 -0.88 0.84
CA SER A 67 -13.77 -2.00 0.18
C SER A 67 -12.27 -2.05 0.46
N CYS A 68 -11.65 -0.93 0.82
CA CYS A 68 -10.23 -0.82 1.13
C CYS A 68 -9.91 -0.95 2.62
N GLY A 69 -10.84 -1.47 3.44
CA GLY A 69 -10.62 -1.65 4.87
C GLY A 69 -9.46 -2.60 5.16
N MET A 70 -8.51 -2.18 6.00
CA MET A 70 -7.33 -2.98 6.36
C MET A 70 -6.74 -2.59 7.71
N MET A 71 -5.82 -3.42 8.22
CA MET A 71 -5.05 -3.10 9.42
C MET A 71 -3.83 -2.25 9.04
N VAL A 72 -3.71 -1.06 9.62
CA VAL A 72 -2.53 -0.20 9.51
C VAL A 72 -1.98 0.04 10.91
N ASN A 73 -0.72 -0.33 11.13
CA ASN A 73 -0.07 -0.21 12.45
C ASN A 73 -0.88 -0.83 13.61
N GLY A 74 -1.56 -1.94 13.35
CA GLY A 74 -2.37 -2.66 14.33
C GLY A 74 -3.77 -2.08 14.59
N VAL A 75 -4.17 -1.04 13.85
CA VAL A 75 -5.50 -0.41 13.97
C VAL A 75 -6.30 -0.61 12.67
N PRO A 76 -7.61 -0.92 12.74
CA PRO A 76 -8.46 -0.95 11.55
C PRO A 76 -8.66 0.46 10.97
N HIS A 77 -8.45 0.60 9.66
CA HIS A 77 -8.69 1.81 8.87
C HIS A 77 -9.55 1.50 7.64
#